data_AF-A0AAD5LGL8-F1
#
_entry.id   AF-A0AAD5LGL8-F1
#
_cell.length_a   1.000
_cell.length_b   1.000
_cell.length_c   1.000
_cell.angle_alpha   90.00
_cell.angle_beta   90.00
_cell.angle_gamma   90.00
#
_symmetry.space_group_name_H-M   'P 1'
#
loop_
_entity.id
_entity.type
_entity.pdbx_description
1 polymer ?
#
loop_
_entity_poly.entity_id
_entity_poly.type
_entity_poly.pdbx_seq_one_letter_code
_entity_poly.pdbx_strand_id
1 'polypeptide(L)'
;MKDIVPWPFPKSLDGFLWRLSSRFIIATVGFIGKFILSNSTPYVMNSTRVVNRHILVDVLDSRPCHVPVITVANHTSCFDDPGLWSILPIRHVFNIDVIRWSLTAHNICFTNNMHSQFFARGKCVPVVRGGGVYQRAMDYCIQKLNEGQWVHVFPEGRVNMDHSFIRFKWGVGRLIAESKVMPIVIPFWHCGMDQVLPNEYPYRFQWGKQVLVNFGQPIDLKEVMQHAKDVDADDVLTRKMITDKIQEEMMNLKDQTEKMYSKLKKTS
;
A
#
# COMPACT_ATOMS: atom_id res chain seq x y z
N MET A 1 -23.39 11.04 -6.65
CA MET A 1 -22.62 11.41 -7.86
C MET A 1 -22.60 10.20 -8.77
N LYS A 2 -22.97 10.34 -10.05
CA LYS A 2 -22.79 9.26 -11.03
C LYS A 2 -21.29 9.04 -11.22
N ASP A 3 -20.83 7.80 -11.17
CA ASP A 3 -19.44 7.47 -11.48
C ASP A 3 -19.12 7.96 -12.89
N ILE A 4 -18.01 8.68 -13.05
CA ILE A 4 -17.54 9.18 -14.35
C ILE A 4 -17.16 8.00 -15.26
N VAL A 5 -16.74 6.87 -14.66
CA VAL A 5 -16.32 5.66 -15.36
C VAL A 5 -16.96 4.45 -14.66
N PRO A 6 -17.49 3.45 -15.39
CA PRO A 6 -18.01 2.23 -14.78
C PRO A 6 -16.93 1.45 -14.02
N TRP A 7 -17.37 0.58 -13.11
CA TRP A 7 -16.49 -0.31 -12.36
C TRP A 7 -15.52 -1.07 -13.30
N PRO A 8 -14.20 -0.95 -13.10
CA PRO A 8 -13.24 -1.34 -14.13
C PRO A 8 -12.87 -2.83 -14.12
N PHE A 9 -13.31 -3.58 -13.11
CA PHE A 9 -13.01 -5.01 -13.01
C PHE A 9 -14.07 -5.89 -13.66
N PRO A 10 -13.67 -6.91 -14.43
CA PRO A 10 -14.59 -7.91 -14.96
C PRO A 10 -15.17 -8.78 -13.84
N LYS A 11 -16.21 -9.57 -14.16
CA LYS A 11 -16.81 -10.54 -13.21
C LYS A 11 -15.83 -11.63 -12.79
N SER A 12 -14.93 -12.06 -13.68
CA SER A 12 -13.83 -12.98 -13.39
C SER A 12 -12.51 -12.40 -13.89
N LEU A 13 -11.48 -12.50 -13.05
CA LEU A 13 -10.11 -12.08 -13.36
C LEU A 13 -9.31 -13.18 -14.05
N ASP A 14 -9.86 -14.38 -14.21
CA ASP A 14 -9.16 -15.55 -14.77
C ASP A 14 -9.10 -15.53 -16.30
N GLY A 15 -9.82 -14.60 -16.93
CA GLY A 15 -9.81 -14.41 -18.38
C GLY A 15 -8.39 -14.17 -18.90
N PHE A 16 -8.02 -14.90 -19.95
CA PHE A 16 -6.69 -14.85 -20.56
C PHE A 16 -6.23 -13.42 -20.89
N LEU A 17 -7.10 -12.62 -21.54
CA LEU A 17 -6.78 -11.24 -21.92
C LEU A 17 -6.53 -10.33 -20.71
N TRP A 18 -7.29 -10.53 -19.63
CA TRP A 18 -7.09 -9.78 -18.38
C TRP A 18 -5.75 -10.11 -17.76
N ARG A 19 -5.45 -11.41 -17.56
CA ARG A 19 -4.19 -11.86 -16.95
C ARG A 19 -2.97 -11.44 -17.77
N LEU A 20 -3.03 -11.56 -19.10
CA LEU A 20 -1.93 -11.17 -19.98
C LEU A 20 -1.64 -9.66 -19.90
N SER A 21 -2.67 -8.84 -20.03
CA SER A 21 -2.52 -7.37 -19.99
C SER A 21 -2.15 -6.85 -18.60
N SER A 22 -2.65 -7.48 -17.54
CA SER A 22 -2.26 -7.17 -16.16
C SER A 22 -0.81 -7.56 -15.88
N ARG A 23 -0.36 -8.74 -16.32
CA ARG A 23 1.06 -9.15 -16.23
C ARG A 23 1.97 -8.15 -16.94
N PHE A 24 1.59 -7.71 -18.14
CA PHE A 24 2.35 -6.72 -18.90
C PHE A 24 2.47 -5.38 -18.14
N ILE A 25 1.36 -4.83 -17.65
CA ILE A 25 1.37 -3.56 -16.90
C ILE A 25 2.19 -3.67 -15.62
N ILE A 26 1.95 -4.71 -14.81
CA ILE A 26 2.67 -4.94 -13.55
C ILE A 26 4.17 -5.10 -13.82
N ALA A 27 4.56 -5.88 -14.84
CA ALA A 27 5.96 -6.07 -15.20
C ALA A 27 6.62 -4.75 -15.66
N THR A 28 5.93 -3.99 -16.51
CA THR A 28 6.43 -2.71 -17.04
C THR A 28 6.63 -1.69 -15.92
N VAL A 29 5.60 -1.51 -15.09
CA VAL A 29 5.62 -0.58 -13.96
C VAL A 29 6.67 -1.00 -12.93
N GLY A 30 6.75 -2.29 -12.63
CA GLY A 30 7.75 -2.84 -11.72
C GLY A 30 9.18 -2.63 -12.23
N PHE A 31 9.41 -2.78 -13.54
CA PHE A 31 10.70 -2.57 -14.17
C PHE A 31 11.11 -1.09 -14.12
N ILE A 32 10.18 -0.18 -14.44
CA ILE A 32 10.41 1.27 -14.34
C ILE A 32 10.72 1.65 -12.87
N GLY A 33 9.93 1.16 -11.91
CA GLY A 33 10.19 1.39 -10.50
C GLY A 33 11.57 0.88 -10.07
N LYS A 34 11.95 -0.31 -10.54
CA LYS A 34 13.28 -0.90 -10.30
C LYS A 34 14.40 0.00 -10.82
N PHE A 35 14.26 0.55 -12.02
CA PHE A 35 15.22 1.48 -12.59
C PHE A 35 15.33 2.79 -11.78
N ILE A 36 14.21 3.30 -11.27
CA ILE A 36 14.18 4.56 -10.51
C ILE A 36 14.73 4.41 -9.09
N LEU A 37 14.45 3.28 -8.41
CA LEU A 37 14.72 3.11 -6.98
C LEU A 37 15.69 1.98 -6.60
N SER A 38 15.95 0.96 -7.43
CA SER A 38 16.66 -0.23 -6.97
C SER A 38 18.18 -0.07 -7.01
N ASN A 39 18.87 -0.40 -5.91
CA ASN A 39 20.34 -0.50 -5.84
C ASN A 39 20.92 -1.73 -6.60
N SER A 40 20.10 -2.49 -7.30
CA SER A 40 20.48 -3.79 -7.88
C SER A 40 20.80 -3.71 -9.37
N THR A 41 20.59 -2.54 -9.99
CA THR A 41 20.97 -2.26 -11.37
C THR A 41 22.18 -1.32 -11.39
N PRO A 42 23.13 -1.49 -12.32
CA PRO A 42 24.30 -0.62 -12.45
C PRO A 42 23.96 0.84 -12.79
N TYR A 43 22.69 1.12 -13.13
CA TYR A 43 22.14 2.45 -13.39
C TYR A 43 21.11 2.75 -12.30
N VAL A 44 21.55 3.38 -11.22
CA VAL A 44 20.68 3.78 -10.11
C VAL A 44 20.35 5.26 -10.26
N MET A 45 19.10 5.61 -10.57
CA MET A 45 18.69 7.02 -10.58
C MET A 45 18.69 7.60 -9.16
N ASN A 46 18.27 6.82 -8.15
CA ASN A 46 18.17 7.24 -6.75
C ASN A 46 18.61 6.12 -5.80
N SER A 47 19.33 6.47 -4.74
CA SER A 47 19.85 5.52 -3.76
C SER A 47 18.77 5.12 -2.77
N THR A 48 18.37 3.85 -2.74
CA THR A 48 17.30 3.36 -1.84
C THR A 48 17.83 2.38 -0.82
N ARG A 49 17.80 2.74 0.45
CA ARG A 49 18.09 1.81 1.55
C ARG A 49 16.80 1.18 2.05
N VAL A 50 16.80 -0.14 2.20
CA VAL A 50 15.65 -0.88 2.74
C VAL A 50 16.08 -1.58 4.03
N VAL A 51 15.44 -1.22 5.14
CA VAL A 51 15.65 -1.82 6.45
C VAL A 51 14.56 -2.86 6.70
N ASN A 52 14.94 -4.02 7.24
CA ASN A 52 14.06 -5.14 7.57
C ASN A 52 13.21 -5.68 6.42
N ARG A 53 13.71 -5.59 5.18
CA ARG A 53 13.05 -6.11 3.98
C ARG A 53 12.58 -7.57 4.10
N HIS A 54 13.33 -8.38 4.85
CA HIS A 54 13.04 -9.79 5.06
C HIS A 54 11.66 -10.01 5.69
N ILE A 55 11.18 -9.12 6.56
CA ILE A 55 9.86 -9.26 7.22
C ILE A 55 8.73 -9.43 6.19
N LEU A 56 8.67 -8.56 5.19
CA LEU A 56 7.65 -8.69 4.14
C LEU A 56 7.95 -9.85 3.19
N VAL A 57 9.22 -10.04 2.80
CA VAL A 57 9.62 -11.12 1.89
C VAL A 57 9.27 -12.50 2.45
N ASP A 58 9.60 -12.76 3.71
CA ASP A 58 9.40 -14.05 4.37
C ASP A 58 7.91 -14.33 4.56
N VAL A 59 7.11 -13.31 4.90
CA VAL A 59 5.63 -13.43 4.94
C VAL A 59 5.06 -13.66 3.54
N LEU A 60 5.62 -13.04 2.50
CA LEU A 60 5.17 -13.27 1.13
C LEU A 60 5.43 -14.70 0.66
N ASP A 61 6.50 -15.33 1.16
CA ASP A 61 6.96 -16.65 0.73
C ASP A 61 6.39 -17.80 1.55
N SER A 62 6.26 -17.61 2.87
CA SER A 62 6.08 -18.72 3.81
C SER A 62 4.68 -18.77 4.42
N ARG A 63 3.87 -17.71 4.31
CA ARG A 63 2.55 -17.71 4.92
C ARG A 63 1.64 -18.78 4.28
N PRO A 64 0.72 -19.39 5.05
CA PRO A 64 -0.31 -20.23 4.46
C PRO A 64 -1.13 -19.45 3.42
N CYS A 65 -1.48 -20.10 2.30
CA CYS A 65 -2.14 -19.43 1.17
C CYS A 65 -3.48 -18.74 1.50
N HIS A 66 -4.17 -19.21 2.54
CA HIS A 66 -5.45 -18.67 2.99
C HIS A 66 -5.30 -17.52 4.00
N VAL A 67 -4.08 -17.25 4.49
CA VAL A 67 -3.82 -16.15 5.43
C VAL A 67 -3.50 -14.89 4.62
N PRO A 68 -4.38 -13.87 4.68
CA PRO A 68 -4.16 -12.64 3.93
C PRO A 68 -3.10 -11.75 4.58
N VAL A 69 -2.61 -10.79 3.80
CA VAL A 69 -1.66 -9.77 4.26
C VAL A 69 -2.26 -8.40 4.04
N ILE A 70 -2.12 -7.54 5.04
CA ILE A 70 -2.34 -6.11 4.89
C ILE A 70 -1.02 -5.41 5.13
N THR A 71 -0.58 -4.60 4.17
CA THR A 71 0.55 -3.68 4.42
C THR A 71 0.04 -2.26 4.57
N VAL A 72 0.63 -1.52 5.50
CA VAL A 72 0.23 -0.15 5.83
C VAL A 72 1.45 0.77 5.73
N ALA A 73 1.33 1.90 5.02
CA ALA A 73 2.42 2.88 4.92
C ALA A 73 1.94 4.33 5.00
N ASN A 74 2.85 5.25 5.32
CA ASN A 74 2.65 6.68 5.10
C ASN A 74 2.58 6.99 3.60
N HIS A 75 2.05 8.15 3.22
CA HIS A 75 1.90 8.53 1.82
C HIS A 75 2.40 9.95 1.57
N THR A 76 3.58 10.11 0.99
CA THR A 76 4.23 11.42 0.76
C THR A 76 4.38 11.78 -0.72
N SER A 77 4.22 10.83 -1.64
CA SER A 77 4.32 11.07 -3.08
C SER A 77 3.27 10.26 -3.86
N CYS A 78 2.83 10.80 -5.00
CA CYS A 78 2.05 10.00 -5.97
C CYS A 78 2.84 8.81 -6.50
N PHE A 79 4.18 8.83 -6.41
CA PHE A 79 5.03 7.70 -6.80
C PHE A 79 5.12 6.59 -5.74
N ASP A 80 4.61 6.79 -4.52
CA ASP A 80 4.61 5.74 -3.49
C ASP A 80 3.97 4.45 -4.01
N ASP A 81 2.87 4.60 -4.74
CA ASP A 81 2.29 3.57 -5.61
C ASP A 81 2.45 4.02 -7.07
N PRO A 82 3.32 3.38 -7.87
CA PRO A 82 3.81 2.00 -7.72
C PRO A 82 5.25 1.84 -7.21
N GLY A 83 5.96 2.94 -6.93
CA GLY A 83 7.39 2.95 -6.69
C GLY A 83 7.85 2.05 -5.55
N LEU A 84 7.16 2.07 -4.40
CA LEU A 84 7.59 1.32 -3.20
C LEU A 84 7.70 -0.18 -3.46
N TRP A 85 6.91 -0.76 -4.36
CA TRP A 85 6.96 -2.20 -4.64
C TRP A 85 8.24 -2.63 -5.33
N SER A 86 8.89 -1.72 -6.05
CA SER A 86 10.16 -1.99 -6.70
C SER A 86 11.27 -2.35 -5.73
N ILE A 87 11.11 -2.10 -4.42
CA ILE A 87 12.09 -2.54 -3.43
C ILE A 87 12.04 -4.05 -3.18
N LEU A 88 11.00 -4.77 -3.61
CA LEU A 88 10.85 -6.22 -3.42
C LEU A 88 11.67 -7.04 -4.44
N PRO A 89 11.94 -8.32 -4.18
CA PRO A 89 12.59 -9.21 -5.15
C PRO A 89 11.83 -9.24 -6.48
N ILE A 90 12.56 -9.40 -7.59
CA ILE A 90 11.98 -9.43 -8.95
C ILE A 90 10.85 -10.47 -9.07
N ARG A 91 11.02 -11.63 -8.43
CA ARG A 91 10.03 -12.71 -8.37
C ARG A 91 8.71 -12.33 -7.70
N HIS A 92 8.67 -11.27 -6.90
CA HIS A 92 7.43 -10.73 -6.30
C HIS A 92 6.88 -9.58 -7.14
N VAL A 93 7.74 -8.66 -7.56
CA VAL A 93 7.33 -7.47 -8.34
C VAL A 93 6.67 -7.84 -9.67
N PHE A 94 7.15 -8.89 -10.33
CA PHE A 94 6.61 -9.34 -11.62
C PHE A 94 5.59 -10.47 -11.52
N ASN A 95 5.21 -10.86 -10.30
CA ASN A 95 4.25 -11.93 -10.08
C ASN A 95 2.87 -11.36 -9.76
N ILE A 96 1.98 -11.41 -10.76
CA ILE A 96 0.58 -11.00 -10.64
C ILE A 96 -0.16 -11.76 -9.53
N ASP A 97 0.18 -12.99 -9.22
CA ASP A 97 -0.56 -13.80 -8.23
C ASP A 97 -0.13 -13.45 -6.80
N VAL A 98 1.06 -12.84 -6.63
CA VAL A 98 1.59 -12.41 -5.32
C VAL A 98 1.37 -10.91 -5.08
N ILE A 99 1.61 -10.05 -6.07
CA ILE A 99 1.64 -8.59 -5.88
C ILE A 99 0.30 -8.03 -5.38
N ARG A 100 0.40 -6.99 -4.57
CA ARG A 100 -0.70 -6.38 -3.82
C ARG A 100 -1.85 -5.86 -4.67
N TRP A 101 -3.00 -5.74 -4.03
CA TRP A 101 -4.08 -4.82 -4.42
C TRP A 101 -3.93 -3.48 -3.69
N SER A 102 -4.10 -2.38 -4.42
CA SER A 102 -3.94 -1.01 -3.89
C SER A 102 -5.28 -0.30 -3.80
N LEU A 103 -5.60 0.34 -2.68
CA LEU A 103 -6.68 1.32 -2.66
C LEU A 103 -6.18 2.65 -3.26
N THR A 104 -6.80 3.11 -4.35
CA THR A 104 -6.40 4.36 -5.02
C THR A 104 -7.59 5.30 -5.24
N ALA A 105 -7.31 6.60 -5.29
CA ALA A 105 -8.36 7.61 -5.36
C ALA A 105 -9.08 7.60 -6.71
N HIS A 106 -10.40 7.40 -6.69
CA HIS A 106 -11.23 7.35 -7.89
C HIS A 106 -11.06 8.62 -8.75
N ASN A 107 -11.13 9.80 -8.14
CA ASN A 107 -11.09 11.08 -8.85
C ASN A 107 -9.70 11.46 -9.41
N ILE A 108 -8.65 10.66 -9.16
CA ILE A 108 -7.29 10.90 -9.67
C ILE A 108 -6.92 9.81 -10.67
N CYS A 109 -7.11 8.55 -10.30
CA CYS A 109 -6.69 7.40 -11.12
C CYS A 109 -7.75 6.94 -12.12
N PHE A 110 -9.04 7.23 -11.88
CA PHE A 110 -10.16 6.71 -12.67
C PHE A 110 -10.98 7.84 -13.30
N THR A 111 -10.27 8.74 -13.97
CA THR A 111 -10.86 9.95 -14.59
C THR A 111 -11.40 9.69 -15.99
N ASN A 112 -10.90 8.66 -16.68
CA ASN A 112 -11.36 8.22 -18.00
C ASN A 112 -11.18 6.70 -18.15
N ASN A 113 -11.73 6.13 -19.22
CA ASN A 113 -11.70 4.68 -19.45
C ASN A 113 -10.27 4.13 -19.58
N MET A 114 -9.38 4.80 -20.33
CA MET A 114 -8.00 4.33 -20.50
C MET A 114 -7.22 4.28 -19.19
N HIS A 115 -7.29 5.34 -18.39
CA HIS A 115 -6.66 5.39 -17.07
C HIS A 115 -7.23 4.31 -16.15
N SER A 116 -8.56 4.18 -16.13
CA SER A 116 -9.24 3.18 -15.30
C SER A 116 -8.81 1.76 -15.65
N GLN A 117 -8.68 1.45 -16.94
CA GLN A 117 -8.23 0.17 -17.45
C GLN A 117 -6.74 -0.09 -17.13
N PHE A 118 -5.90 0.94 -17.15
CA PHE A 118 -4.49 0.84 -16.75
C PHE A 118 -4.35 0.55 -15.25
N PHE A 119 -4.95 1.38 -14.39
CA PHE A 119 -4.87 1.24 -12.94
C PHE A 119 -5.51 -0.06 -12.44
N ALA A 120 -6.65 -0.47 -12.99
CA ALA A 120 -7.28 -1.75 -12.63
C ALA A 120 -6.41 -2.96 -12.99
N ARG A 121 -5.71 -2.92 -14.13
CA ARG A 121 -4.72 -3.96 -14.51
C ARG A 121 -3.46 -3.92 -13.65
N GLY A 122 -3.12 -2.77 -13.07
CA GLY A 122 -2.14 -2.63 -12.00
C GLY A 122 -2.63 -3.07 -10.62
N LYS A 123 -3.83 -3.66 -10.52
CA LYS A 123 -4.52 -4.04 -9.28
C LYS A 123 -4.85 -2.87 -8.34
N CYS A 124 -5.06 -1.68 -8.88
CA CYS A 124 -5.54 -0.54 -8.13
C CYS A 124 -7.08 -0.54 -8.10
N VAL A 125 -7.66 -0.43 -6.92
CA VAL A 125 -9.10 -0.50 -6.63
C VAL A 125 -9.62 0.93 -6.38
N PRO A 126 -10.64 1.39 -7.11
CA PRO A 126 -11.10 2.77 -7.07
C PRO A 126 -11.89 3.09 -5.80
N VAL A 127 -11.30 3.86 -4.89
CA VAL A 127 -11.94 4.34 -3.65
C VAL A 127 -12.44 5.77 -3.83
N VAL A 128 -13.69 6.01 -3.44
CA VAL A 128 -14.29 7.34 -3.42
C VAL A 128 -13.96 8.00 -2.08
N ARG A 129 -13.17 9.08 -2.14
CA ARG A 129 -12.87 9.92 -0.96
C ARG A 129 -14.15 10.60 -0.49
N GLY A 130 -14.37 10.62 0.83
CA GLY A 130 -15.61 11.14 1.43
C GLY A 130 -16.83 10.22 1.29
N GLY A 131 -16.74 9.11 0.55
CA GLY A 131 -17.82 8.13 0.40
C GLY A 131 -18.02 7.18 1.58
N GLY A 132 -17.29 7.39 2.69
CA GLY A 132 -17.34 6.52 3.87
C GLY A 132 -16.63 5.18 3.68
N VAL A 133 -16.73 4.30 4.67
CA VAL A 133 -16.10 2.97 4.64
C VAL A 133 -16.96 1.92 3.93
N TYR A 134 -18.26 2.15 3.80
CA TYR A 134 -19.20 1.24 3.14
C TYR A 134 -19.31 1.59 1.65
N GLN A 135 -18.35 1.09 0.88
CA GLN A 135 -18.29 1.30 -0.56
C GLN A 135 -17.76 0.04 -1.25
N ARG A 136 -18.17 -0.14 -2.51
CA ARG A 136 -17.83 -1.29 -3.35
C ARG A 136 -16.34 -1.62 -3.36
N ALA A 137 -15.49 -0.61 -3.32
CA ALA A 137 -14.03 -0.76 -3.27
C ALA A 137 -13.54 -1.50 -2.03
N MET A 138 -14.10 -1.14 -0.86
CA MET A 138 -13.75 -1.75 0.41
C MET A 138 -14.27 -3.19 0.48
N ASP A 139 -15.49 -3.42 0.00
CA ASP A 139 -16.09 -4.77 -0.07
C ASP A 139 -15.27 -5.68 -0.99
N TYR A 140 -14.82 -5.14 -2.12
CA TYR A 140 -13.95 -5.86 -3.05
C TYR A 140 -12.59 -6.19 -2.41
N CYS A 141 -11.98 -5.28 -1.64
CA CYS A 141 -10.76 -5.58 -0.92
C CYS A 141 -10.97 -6.62 0.19
N ILE A 142 -12.08 -6.58 0.92
CA ILE A 142 -12.44 -7.64 1.89
C ILE A 142 -12.58 -8.99 1.19
N GLN A 143 -13.21 -9.04 0.01
CA GLN A 143 -13.26 -10.25 -0.80
C GLN A 143 -11.85 -10.76 -1.15
N LYS A 144 -10.94 -9.88 -1.59
CA LYS A 144 -9.55 -10.25 -1.90
C LYS A 144 -8.79 -10.75 -0.66
N LEU A 145 -9.01 -10.16 0.50
CA LEU A 145 -8.46 -10.67 1.77
C LEU A 145 -9.03 -12.05 2.11
N ASN A 146 -10.33 -12.27 1.90
CA ASN A 146 -10.96 -13.57 2.12
C ASN A 146 -10.49 -14.65 1.12
N GLU A 147 -9.92 -14.24 -0.01
CA GLU A 147 -9.22 -15.10 -0.97
C GLU A 147 -7.73 -15.32 -0.61
N GLY A 148 -7.27 -14.86 0.57
CA GLY A 148 -5.88 -14.99 1.04
C GLY A 148 -4.89 -14.02 0.37
N GLN A 149 -5.39 -13.04 -0.37
CA GLN A 149 -4.55 -12.13 -1.14
C GLN A 149 -3.97 -11.00 -0.26
N TRP A 150 -3.03 -10.28 -0.86
CA TRP A 150 -2.37 -9.15 -0.23
C TRP A 150 -3.02 -7.83 -0.64
N VAL A 151 -3.44 -7.03 0.34
CA VAL A 151 -3.95 -5.66 0.16
C VAL A 151 -2.99 -4.66 0.80
N HIS A 152 -2.82 -3.50 0.18
CA HIS A 152 -2.06 -2.40 0.75
C HIS A 152 -2.91 -1.13 0.87
N VAL A 153 -2.68 -0.41 1.96
CA VAL A 153 -3.45 0.76 2.36
C VAL A 153 -2.52 1.89 2.78
N PHE A 154 -2.81 3.08 2.27
CA PHE A 154 -2.32 4.34 2.82
C PHE A 154 -3.42 4.94 3.72
N PRO A 155 -3.41 4.70 5.03
CA PRO A 155 -4.53 5.03 5.91
C PRO A 155 -4.70 6.55 6.11
N GLU A 156 -3.72 7.37 5.71
CA GLU A 156 -3.85 8.83 5.63
C GLU A 156 -4.95 9.28 4.63
N GLY A 157 -5.23 8.46 3.61
CA GLY A 157 -6.30 8.67 2.63
C GLY A 157 -6.01 9.76 1.57
N ARG A 158 -4.88 10.46 1.69
CA ARG A 158 -4.34 11.44 0.76
C ARG A 158 -2.82 11.44 0.84
N VAL A 159 -2.17 12.04 -0.15
CA VAL A 159 -0.75 12.36 -0.04
C VAL A 159 -0.56 13.50 0.98
N ASN A 160 0.34 13.28 1.93
CA ASN A 160 0.79 14.20 2.96
C ASN A 160 1.99 15.02 2.45
N MET A 161 1.71 16.16 1.83
CA MET A 161 2.75 17.05 1.26
C MET A 161 3.43 17.90 2.33
N ASP A 162 2.73 18.18 3.43
CA ASP A 162 3.16 19.01 4.55
C ASP A 162 3.88 18.21 5.65
N HIS A 163 3.99 16.89 5.49
CA HIS A 163 4.55 15.96 6.49
C HIS A 163 3.94 16.14 7.89
N SER A 164 2.69 16.60 7.94
CA SER A 164 1.97 16.87 9.18
C SER A 164 1.37 15.59 9.75
N PHE A 165 0.94 15.65 11.00
CA PHE A 165 0.21 14.55 11.59
C PHE A 165 -1.18 14.42 10.94
N ILE A 166 -1.44 13.27 10.32
CA ILE A 166 -2.75 12.94 9.75
C ILE A 166 -3.34 11.77 10.54
N ARG A 167 -4.55 11.99 11.08
CA ARG A 167 -5.35 10.90 11.66
C ARG A 167 -5.72 9.88 10.59
N PHE A 168 -5.49 8.61 10.89
CA PHE A 168 -5.81 7.51 10.00
C PHE A 168 -7.32 7.33 9.82
N LYS A 169 -7.70 6.99 8.58
CA LYS A 169 -9.08 6.66 8.22
C LYS A 169 -9.38 5.24 8.65
N TRP A 170 -10.58 5.02 9.18
CA TRP A 170 -11.02 3.73 9.74
C TRP A 170 -11.19 2.60 8.71
N GLY A 171 -10.96 2.87 7.42
CA GLY A 171 -11.05 1.86 6.37
C GLY A 171 -10.11 0.67 6.62
N VAL A 172 -8.90 0.91 7.14
CA VAL A 172 -7.96 -0.18 7.48
C VAL A 172 -8.51 -1.07 8.60
N GLY A 173 -9.12 -0.48 9.64
CA GLY A 173 -9.79 -1.24 10.71
C GLY A 173 -10.96 -2.06 10.17
N ARG A 174 -11.74 -1.52 9.22
CA ARG A 174 -12.81 -2.27 8.54
C ARG A 174 -12.28 -3.50 7.80
N LEU A 175 -11.23 -3.34 6.99
CA LEU A 175 -10.63 -4.44 6.23
C LEU A 175 -10.20 -5.60 7.13
N ILE A 176 -9.63 -5.27 8.29
CA ILE A 176 -9.17 -6.26 9.26
C ILE A 176 -10.35 -6.92 9.97
N ALA A 177 -11.27 -6.12 10.52
CA ALA A 177 -12.40 -6.62 11.30
C ALA A 177 -13.36 -7.51 10.49
N GLU A 178 -13.56 -7.22 9.20
CA GLU A 178 -14.45 -7.97 8.32
C GLU A 178 -13.75 -9.07 7.52
N SER A 179 -12.43 -9.25 7.68
CA SER A 179 -11.75 -10.39 7.08
C SER A 179 -12.05 -11.66 7.87
N LYS A 180 -12.40 -12.74 7.17
CA LYS A 180 -12.71 -14.05 7.76
C LYS A 180 -11.53 -14.65 8.51
N VAL A 181 -10.32 -14.38 8.02
CA VAL A 181 -9.05 -14.79 8.63
C VAL A 181 -8.31 -13.52 8.99
N MET A 182 -7.89 -13.38 10.25
CA MET A 182 -7.14 -12.21 10.71
C MET A 182 -5.89 -12.02 9.82
N PRO A 183 -5.78 -10.90 9.09
CA PRO A 183 -4.64 -10.66 8.22
C PRO A 183 -3.36 -10.44 9.02
N ILE A 184 -2.22 -10.82 8.44
CA ILE A 184 -0.91 -10.37 8.94
C ILE A 184 -0.77 -8.89 8.55
N VAL A 185 -0.69 -7.99 9.52
CA VAL A 185 -0.58 -6.54 9.29
C VAL A 185 0.88 -6.10 9.38
N ILE A 186 1.49 -5.71 8.25
CA ILE A 186 2.88 -5.28 8.19
C ILE A 186 2.95 -3.76 7.98
N PRO A 187 3.37 -2.99 8.98
CA PRO A 187 3.60 -1.56 8.85
C PRO A 187 4.95 -1.31 8.19
N PHE A 188 5.04 -0.28 7.37
CA PHE A 188 6.32 0.24 6.93
C PHE A 188 6.27 1.74 6.74
N TRP A 189 7.38 2.41 7.02
CA TRP A 189 7.51 3.85 6.86
C TRP A 189 8.59 4.17 5.84
N HIS A 190 8.38 5.18 5.01
CA HIS A 190 9.37 5.62 4.05
C HIS A 190 9.62 7.13 4.10
N CYS A 191 10.83 7.52 3.71
CA CYS A 191 11.27 8.90 3.58
C CYS A 191 11.97 9.12 2.23
N GLY A 192 11.80 10.30 1.64
CA GLY A 192 12.52 10.73 0.44
C GLY A 192 11.83 10.47 -0.90
N MET A 193 10.69 9.78 -0.90
CA MET A 193 9.89 9.54 -2.12
C MET A 193 9.33 10.83 -2.73
N ASP A 194 8.96 11.78 -1.88
CA ASP A 194 8.56 13.15 -2.25
C ASP A 194 9.69 13.93 -2.93
N GLN A 195 10.96 13.57 -2.68
CA GLN A 195 12.10 14.15 -3.37
C GLN A 195 12.34 13.50 -4.73
N VAL A 196 12.06 12.19 -4.85
CA VAL A 196 12.16 11.44 -6.11
C VAL A 196 11.10 11.91 -7.10
N LEU A 197 9.86 12.06 -6.67
CA LEU A 197 8.80 12.69 -7.45
C LEU A 197 8.06 13.71 -6.57
N PRO A 198 8.42 15.00 -6.68
CA PRO A 198 7.68 16.07 -6.04
C PRO A 198 6.24 16.11 -6.55
N ASN A 199 5.30 16.28 -5.61
CA ASN A 199 3.87 16.33 -5.91
C ASN A 199 3.41 17.73 -6.36
N GLU A 200 4.25 18.41 -7.11
CA GLU A 200 4.01 19.75 -7.64
C GLU A 200 4.13 19.72 -9.17
N TYR A 201 3.26 20.46 -9.85
CA TYR A 201 3.30 20.53 -11.31
C TYR A 201 4.46 21.43 -11.76
N PRO A 202 5.25 21.03 -12.78
CA PRO A 202 5.16 19.78 -13.54
C PRO A 202 5.77 18.58 -12.80
N TYR A 203 5.07 17.44 -12.80
CA TYR A 203 5.54 16.19 -12.22
C TYR A 203 6.78 15.67 -12.95
N ARG A 204 7.94 15.73 -12.30
CA ARG A 204 9.23 15.33 -12.89
C ARG A 204 10.05 14.51 -11.91
N PHE A 205 10.51 13.35 -12.37
CA PHE A 205 11.43 12.51 -11.59
C PHE A 205 12.77 13.21 -11.40
N GLN A 206 13.21 13.25 -10.16
CA GLN A 206 14.50 13.76 -9.74
C GLN A 206 15.50 12.61 -9.60
N TRP A 207 16.78 12.97 -9.73
CA TRP A 207 17.91 12.05 -9.76
C TRP A 207 18.81 12.32 -8.54
N GLY A 208 19.60 11.33 -8.14
CA GLY A 208 20.54 11.42 -7.03
C GLY A 208 19.89 11.59 -5.66
N LYS A 209 18.58 11.31 -5.54
CA LYS A 209 17.87 11.39 -4.25
C LYS A 209 18.08 10.15 -3.44
N GLN A 210 17.85 10.28 -2.14
CA GLN A 210 17.94 9.19 -1.19
C GLN A 210 16.56 8.80 -0.72
N VAL A 211 16.30 7.50 -0.71
CA VAL A 211 15.08 6.92 -0.19
C VAL A 211 15.45 5.95 0.92
N LEU A 212 14.72 6.03 2.03
CA LEU A 212 14.78 5.03 3.08
C LEU A 212 13.40 4.41 3.22
N VAL A 213 13.34 3.08 3.20
CA VAL A 213 12.14 2.32 3.57
C VAL A 213 12.47 1.43 4.75
N ASN A 214 11.64 1.46 5.79
CA ASN A 214 11.84 0.69 7.01
C ASN A 214 10.58 -0.12 7.31
N PHE A 215 10.69 -1.45 7.24
CA PHE A 215 9.62 -2.37 7.62
C PHE A 215 9.61 -2.58 9.13
N GLY A 216 8.45 -2.42 9.74
CA GLY A 216 8.20 -2.78 11.14
C GLY A 216 7.81 -4.25 11.27
N GLN A 217 7.79 -4.74 12.51
CA GLN A 217 7.29 -6.08 12.82
C GLN A 217 5.79 -6.18 12.56
N PRO A 218 5.25 -7.37 12.27
CA PRO A 218 3.81 -7.58 12.18
C PRO A 218 3.09 -7.10 13.44
N ILE A 219 2.04 -6.30 13.29
CA ILE A 219 1.28 -5.75 14.41
C ILE A 219 0.44 -6.86 15.04
N ASP A 220 0.63 -7.10 16.34
CA ASP A 220 -0.25 -7.98 17.10
C ASP A 220 -1.53 -7.25 17.47
N LEU A 221 -2.67 -7.76 16.98
CA LEU A 221 -3.99 -7.21 17.24
C LEU A 221 -4.80 -8.08 18.21
N LYS A 222 -4.25 -9.20 18.71
CA LYS A 222 -5.00 -10.12 19.58
C LYS A 222 -5.52 -9.43 20.84
N GLU A 223 -4.68 -8.64 21.49
CA GLU A 223 -5.07 -7.89 22.70
C GLU A 223 -6.17 -6.86 22.41
N VAL A 224 -6.03 -6.12 21.30
CA VAL A 224 -7.05 -5.15 20.86
C VAL A 224 -8.39 -5.84 20.58
N MET A 225 -8.35 -6.99 19.91
CA MET A 225 -9.54 -7.78 19.61
C MET A 225 -10.16 -8.41 20.84
N GLN A 226 -9.35 -8.83 21.81
CA GLN A 226 -9.84 -9.35 23.08
C GLN A 226 -10.51 -8.25 23.90
N HIS A 227 -9.85 -7.09 24.03
CA HIS A 227 -10.42 -5.95 24.73
C HIS A 227 -11.72 -5.47 24.09
N ALA A 228 -11.79 -5.42 22.75
CA ALA A 228 -13.02 -5.08 22.03
C ALA A 228 -14.18 -6.03 22.39
N LYS A 229 -13.91 -7.32 22.60
CA LYS A 229 -14.93 -8.28 23.08
C LYS A 229 -15.30 -8.06 24.54
N ASP A 230 -14.31 -7.79 25.40
CA ASP A 230 -14.51 -7.61 26.84
C ASP A 230 -15.42 -6.41 27.15
N VAL A 231 -15.37 -5.37 26.31
CA VAL A 231 -16.21 -4.17 26.43
C VAL A 231 -17.48 -4.21 25.59
N ASP A 232 -17.79 -5.35 24.96
CA ASP A 232 -18.91 -5.54 24.02
C ASP A 232 -18.96 -4.41 22.95
N ALA A 233 -17.80 -4.13 22.36
CA ALA A 233 -17.64 -3.06 21.39
C ALA A 233 -18.47 -3.30 20.13
N ASP A 234 -19.22 -2.28 19.70
CA ASP A 234 -19.87 -2.32 18.40
C ASP A 234 -18.83 -2.33 17.25
N ASP A 235 -19.32 -2.57 16.03
CA ASP A 235 -18.49 -2.59 14.82
C ASP A 235 -17.67 -1.31 14.63
N VAL A 236 -18.22 -0.16 15.02
CA VAL A 236 -17.58 1.15 14.82
C VAL A 236 -16.41 1.31 15.80
N LEU A 237 -16.65 1.00 17.07
CA LEU A 237 -15.66 1.04 18.13
C LEU A 237 -14.54 0.04 17.87
N THR A 238 -14.87 -1.20 17.48
CA THR A 238 -13.87 -2.22 17.11
C THR A 238 -12.95 -1.73 15.99
N ARG A 239 -13.52 -1.18 14.91
CA ARG A 239 -12.72 -0.62 13.78
C ARG A 239 -11.85 0.55 14.23
N LYS A 240 -12.38 1.42 15.09
CA LYS A 240 -11.63 2.55 15.65
C LYS A 240 -10.45 2.05 16.46
N MET A 241 -10.66 1.10 17.38
CA MET A 241 -9.61 0.53 18.22
C MET A 241 -8.47 -0.10 17.40
N ILE A 242 -8.80 -0.90 16.39
CA ILE A 242 -7.81 -1.48 15.46
C ILE A 242 -7.04 -0.36 14.75
N THR A 243 -7.75 0.65 14.24
CA THR A 243 -7.12 1.76 13.51
C THR A 243 -6.18 2.57 14.41
N ASP A 244 -6.58 2.82 15.66
CA ASP A 244 -5.80 3.57 16.63
C ASP A 244 -4.52 2.80 16.99
N LYS A 245 -4.60 1.48 17.19
CA LYS A 245 -3.40 0.65 17.41
C LYS A 245 -2.44 0.69 16.23
N ILE A 246 -2.96 0.59 15.00
CA ILE A 246 -2.14 0.70 13.79
C ILE A 246 -1.47 2.08 13.71
N GLN A 247 -2.19 3.14 14.07
CA GLN A 247 -1.65 4.49 14.06
C GLN A 247 -0.55 4.66 15.10
N GLU A 248 -0.72 4.13 16.32
CA GLU A 248 0.32 4.10 17.36
C GLU A 248 1.61 3.44 16.84
N GLU A 249 1.51 2.23 16.31
CA GLU A 249 2.68 1.49 15.78
C GLU A 249 3.35 2.22 14.61
N MET A 250 2.56 2.83 13.74
CA MET A 250 3.07 3.64 12.63
C MET A 250 3.81 4.89 13.11
N MET A 251 3.35 5.57 14.17
CA MET A 251 4.05 6.73 14.73
C MET A 251 5.35 6.32 15.44
N ASN A 252 5.37 5.18 16.13
CA ASN A 252 6.61 4.63 16.68
C ASN A 252 7.62 4.31 15.57
N LEU A 253 7.14 3.72 14.46
CA LEU A 253 7.98 3.40 13.30
C LEU A 253 8.46 4.67 12.57
N LYS A 254 7.63 5.71 12.48
CA LYS A 254 8.00 7.03 11.96
C LYS A 254 9.24 7.57 12.67
N ASP A 255 9.18 7.68 13.99
CA ASP A 255 10.26 8.27 14.79
C ASP A 255 11.60 7.54 14.59
N GLN A 256 11.55 6.21 14.54
CA GLN A 256 12.74 5.38 14.26
C GLN A 256 13.28 5.64 12.86
N THR A 257 12.40 5.70 11.86
CA THR A 257 12.75 5.84 10.45
C THR A 257 13.31 7.22 10.14
N GLU A 258 12.70 8.28 10.67
CA GLU A 258 13.17 9.66 10.48
C GLU A 258 14.53 9.91 11.14
N LYS A 259 14.77 9.32 12.33
CA LYS A 259 16.09 9.34 12.97
C LYS A 259 17.15 8.64 12.10
N MET A 260 16.82 7.49 11.50
CA MET A 260 17.71 6.78 10.59
C MET A 260 17.98 7.58 9.30
N TYR A 261 16.94 8.16 8.71
CA TYR A 261 17.05 8.95 7.49
C TYR A 261 17.89 10.23 7.69
N SER A 262 17.73 10.88 8.85
CA SER A 262 18.52 12.06 9.22
C SER A 262 20.02 11.74 9.36
N LYS A 263 20.36 10.54 9.86
CA LYS A 263 21.76 10.07 9.90
C LYS A 263 22.29 9.76 8.50
N LEU A 264 21.49 9.12 7.66
CA LEU A 264 21.83 8.80 6.26
C LEU A 264 22.23 10.06 5.48
N LYS A 265 21.44 11.14 5.60
CA LYS A 265 21.73 12.44 4.96
C LYS A 265 23.01 13.13 5.43
N LYS A 266 23.49 12.85 6.64
CA LYS A 266 24.75 13.42 7.16
C LYS A 266 25.99 12.69 6.67
N THR A 267 25.84 11.46 6.18
CA THR A 267 26.93 10.58 5.74
C THR A 267 27.14 10.57 4.23
N SER A 268 26.42 11.40 3.49
CA SER A 268 26.44 11.50 2.01
C SER A 268 26.85 12.89 1.57
#